data_AF-F9Y8H2-F1
#
_entry.id   AF-F9Y8H2-F1
#
_cell.length_a   1.000
_cell.length_b   1.000
_cell.length_c   1.000
_cell.angle_alpha   90.00
_cell.angle_beta   90.00
_cell.angle_gamma   90.00
#
_symmetry.space_group_name_H-M   'P 1'
#
loop_
_entity.id
_entity.type
_entity.pdbx_description
1 polymer ?
#
loop_
_entity_poly.entity_id
_entity_poly.type
_entity_poly.pdbx_seq_one_letter_code
_entity_poly.pdbx_strand_id
1 'polypeptide(L)'
;MALPALAQDRSPIASIDFGNDSGAWPRDGECDDPRFIGPGSADLTVVIDVLKDATDCRALYAEEQIWLLAEAPDEITHPKPTLPEARVIDNIDFGDDSSSWANDGECDDRRFFGPGMATLLTYDHVGKDATDCAALYLSGEVRLWNANQARSATQCSAIDFGDDSGPYSRNQVCDDARFEGVGAHPIMDMFDIGNDASDCRAACDAGRVFLRDY
;
A
#
# COMPACT_ATOMS: atom_id res chain seq x y z
N MET A 1 -22.88 -28.63 -27.47
CA MET A 1 -21.96 -27.88 -28.35
C MET A 1 -21.38 -26.77 -27.50
N ALA A 2 -20.12 -26.90 -27.09
CA ALA A 2 -19.42 -25.85 -26.37
C ALA A 2 -18.98 -24.79 -27.39
N LEU A 3 -19.20 -23.51 -27.07
CA LEU A 3 -18.67 -22.39 -27.85
C LEU A 3 -17.13 -22.39 -27.73
N PRO A 4 -16.38 -22.12 -28.79
CA PRO A 4 -14.94 -22.02 -28.71
C PRO A 4 -14.56 -20.74 -27.96
N ALA A 5 -13.66 -20.85 -26.98
CA ALA A 5 -12.99 -19.69 -26.41
C ALA A 5 -12.13 -19.05 -27.51
N LEU A 6 -12.28 -17.74 -27.71
CA LEU A 6 -11.41 -16.95 -28.59
C LEU A 6 -10.00 -16.97 -28.00
N ALA A 7 -9.05 -17.65 -28.65
CA ALA A 7 -7.62 -17.48 -28.38
C ALA A 7 -7.25 -16.04 -28.79
N GLN A 8 -6.82 -15.21 -27.85
CA GLN A 8 -6.27 -13.89 -28.16
C GLN A 8 -4.89 -14.07 -28.83
N ASP A 9 -4.63 -13.25 -29.86
CA ASP A 9 -3.51 -13.35 -30.81
C ASP A 9 -2.18 -12.95 -30.13
N ARG A 10 -1.40 -13.93 -29.68
CA ARG A 10 -0.12 -13.72 -28.99
C ARG A 10 1.05 -13.80 -29.97
N SER A 11 2.02 -12.89 -29.88
CA SER A 11 3.18 -12.89 -30.78
C SER A 11 4.00 -14.19 -30.63
N PRO A 12 4.40 -14.84 -31.75
CA PRO A 12 5.32 -15.96 -31.70
C PRO A 12 6.64 -15.59 -31.01
N ILE A 13 7.18 -16.47 -30.18
CA ILE A 13 8.48 -16.26 -29.50
C ILE A 13 9.59 -15.90 -30.49
N ALA A 14 9.58 -16.53 -31.67
CA ALA A 14 10.58 -16.29 -32.71
C ALA A 14 10.53 -14.88 -33.33
N SER A 15 9.43 -14.14 -33.16
CA SER A 15 9.29 -12.76 -33.66
C SER A 15 9.57 -11.69 -32.60
N ILE A 16 9.78 -12.07 -31.34
CA ILE A 16 10.05 -11.14 -30.24
C ILE A 16 11.57 -11.05 -30.02
N ASP A 17 12.08 -9.82 -30.04
CA ASP A 17 13.45 -9.56 -29.62
C ASP A 17 13.48 -9.45 -28.08
N PHE A 18 13.98 -10.50 -27.44
CA PHE A 18 14.22 -10.54 -25.99
C PHE A 18 15.56 -9.91 -25.61
N GLY A 19 16.45 -9.63 -26.57
CA GLY A 19 17.75 -9.04 -26.30
C GLY A 19 18.81 -10.04 -25.83
N ASN A 20 19.54 -9.66 -24.77
CA ASN A 20 20.61 -10.44 -24.15
C ASN A 20 20.46 -10.48 -22.62
N ASP A 21 21.42 -11.08 -21.91
CA ASP A 21 21.47 -11.15 -20.43
C ASP A 21 22.51 -10.14 -19.88
N SER A 22 22.27 -8.85 -20.06
CA SER A 22 23.14 -7.77 -19.54
C SER A 22 22.44 -7.00 -18.42
N GLY A 23 23.10 -6.02 -17.80
CA GLY A 23 22.47 -5.24 -16.73
C GLY A 23 22.71 -5.81 -15.34
N ALA A 24 21.89 -5.35 -14.38
CA ALA A 24 22.10 -5.60 -12.95
C ALA A 24 21.47 -6.90 -12.46
N TRP A 25 20.39 -7.34 -13.11
CA TRP A 25 19.53 -8.45 -12.67
C TRP A 25 19.31 -9.56 -13.72
N PRO A 26 20.28 -9.89 -14.60
CA PRO A 26 20.04 -10.95 -15.57
C PRO A 26 19.94 -12.32 -14.89
N ARG A 27 18.99 -13.15 -15.33
CA ARG A 27 18.87 -14.56 -14.93
C ARG A 27 18.55 -14.78 -13.44
N ASP A 28 17.79 -13.90 -12.83
CA ASP A 28 17.42 -13.99 -11.41
C ASP A 28 16.09 -14.71 -11.15
N GLY A 29 15.39 -15.11 -12.22
CA GLY A 29 14.13 -15.84 -12.19
C GLY A 29 12.91 -14.98 -12.52
N GLU A 30 13.09 -13.67 -12.74
CA GLU A 30 12.04 -12.70 -13.09
C GLU A 30 12.39 -12.00 -14.41
N CYS A 31 11.41 -11.39 -15.08
CA CYS A 31 11.64 -10.60 -16.29
C CYS A 31 11.70 -9.10 -15.95
N ASP A 32 12.87 -8.50 -16.07
CA ASP A 32 13.09 -7.06 -15.78
C ASP A 32 12.68 -6.12 -16.92
N ASP A 33 12.44 -6.66 -18.11
CA ASP A 33 12.18 -5.85 -19.29
C ASP A 33 10.75 -5.25 -19.22
N PRO A 34 10.61 -3.91 -19.09
CA PRO A 34 9.32 -3.25 -18.88
C PRO A 34 8.37 -3.34 -20.08
N ARG A 35 8.81 -3.92 -21.21
CA ARG A 35 7.91 -4.24 -22.34
C ARG A 35 7.00 -5.41 -22.01
N PHE A 36 7.33 -6.21 -21.00
CA PHE A 36 6.56 -7.36 -20.55
C PHE A 36 5.86 -7.08 -19.23
N ILE A 37 4.71 -7.73 -19.05
CA ILE A 37 3.91 -7.68 -17.84
C ILE A 37 3.35 -9.07 -17.53
N GLY A 38 3.22 -9.40 -16.25
CA GLY A 38 2.58 -10.61 -15.78
C GLY A 38 3.22 -11.15 -14.50
N PRO A 39 2.73 -12.28 -13.96
CA PRO A 39 3.29 -12.96 -12.79
C PRO A 39 4.80 -13.17 -12.77
N GLY A 40 5.43 -13.33 -13.93
CA GLY A 40 6.88 -13.50 -14.04
C GLY A 40 7.67 -12.20 -14.20
N SER A 41 7.03 -11.04 -14.28
CA SER A 41 7.75 -9.76 -14.36
C SER A 41 8.29 -9.37 -12.99
N ALA A 42 9.46 -8.74 -12.96
CA ALA A 42 10.02 -8.19 -11.74
C ALA A 42 9.11 -7.10 -11.15
N ASP A 43 9.11 -6.97 -9.81
CA ASP A 43 8.29 -5.99 -9.10
C ASP A 43 8.63 -4.54 -9.49
N LEU A 44 9.90 -4.29 -9.87
CA LEU A 44 10.37 -3.01 -10.36
C LEU A 44 11.01 -3.15 -11.74
N THR A 45 10.23 -2.90 -12.78
CA THR A 45 10.76 -2.76 -14.14
C THR A 45 11.05 -1.29 -14.46
N VAL A 46 12.22 -1.00 -15.04
CA VAL A 46 12.61 0.35 -15.44
C VAL A 46 13.10 0.37 -16.87
N VAL A 47 12.94 1.50 -17.56
CA VAL A 47 13.27 1.64 -19.00
C VAL A 47 14.72 1.28 -19.34
N ILE A 48 15.63 1.34 -18.37
CA ILE A 48 17.02 0.95 -18.59
C ILE A 48 17.18 -0.55 -18.79
N ASP A 49 16.23 -1.40 -18.39
CA ASP A 49 16.33 -2.87 -18.43
C ASP A 49 15.62 -3.51 -19.63
N VAL A 50 15.19 -2.66 -20.58
CA VAL A 50 14.77 -3.11 -21.90
C VAL A 50 15.87 -3.92 -22.59
N LEU A 51 15.54 -5.13 -23.05
CA LEU A 51 16.39 -6.08 -23.78
C LEU A 51 17.57 -6.68 -22.99
N LYS A 52 17.49 -6.65 -21.65
CA LYS A 52 18.62 -6.99 -20.78
C LYS A 52 18.49 -8.30 -20.02
N ASP A 53 17.31 -8.87 -19.93
CA ASP A 53 17.09 -10.13 -19.23
C ASP A 53 16.41 -11.16 -20.16
N ALA A 54 17.12 -11.49 -21.23
CA ALA A 54 16.53 -12.26 -22.32
C ALA A 54 16.18 -13.70 -21.94
N THR A 55 16.95 -14.33 -21.06
CA THR A 55 16.75 -15.74 -20.70
C THR A 55 15.45 -15.92 -19.94
N ASP A 56 15.20 -15.10 -18.91
CA ASP A 56 14.03 -15.28 -18.07
C ASP A 56 12.79 -14.71 -18.75
N CYS A 57 12.87 -13.52 -19.37
CA CYS A 57 11.78 -13.01 -20.20
C CYS A 57 11.36 -14.00 -21.31
N ARG A 58 12.30 -14.69 -21.97
CA ARG A 58 11.95 -15.70 -22.98
C ARG A 58 11.29 -16.93 -22.34
N ALA A 59 11.84 -17.43 -21.24
CA ALA A 59 11.32 -18.60 -20.55
C ALA A 59 9.90 -18.34 -20.03
N LEU A 60 9.72 -17.25 -19.30
CA LEU A 60 8.45 -16.84 -18.70
C LEU A 60 7.41 -16.49 -19.77
N TYR A 61 7.83 -15.92 -20.91
CA TYR A 61 6.91 -15.76 -22.04
C TYR A 61 6.52 -17.13 -22.63
N ALA A 62 7.44 -18.10 -22.76
CA ALA A 62 7.08 -19.44 -23.24
C ALA A 62 6.12 -20.17 -22.29
N GLU A 63 6.20 -19.88 -21.00
CA GLU A 63 5.37 -20.47 -19.93
C GLU A 63 4.06 -19.70 -19.67
N GLU A 64 3.76 -18.69 -20.50
CA GLU A 64 2.57 -17.84 -20.35
C GLU A 64 2.49 -17.15 -18.98
N GLN A 65 3.64 -16.88 -18.36
CA GLN A 65 3.76 -16.12 -17.11
C GLN A 65 3.87 -14.61 -17.33
N ILE A 66 4.18 -14.17 -18.56
CA ILE A 66 4.26 -12.76 -18.95
C ILE A 66 3.78 -12.55 -20.40
N TRP A 67 3.35 -11.33 -20.75
CA TRP A 67 2.92 -10.91 -22.08
C TRP A 67 3.57 -9.59 -22.47
N LEU A 68 3.66 -9.30 -23.77
CA LEU A 68 3.92 -7.93 -24.21
C LEU A 68 2.76 -7.04 -23.74
N LEU A 69 3.04 -5.82 -23.29
CA LEU A 69 2.01 -4.89 -22.79
C LEU A 69 0.80 -4.73 -23.73
N ALA A 70 1.02 -4.76 -25.06
CA ALA A 70 -0.04 -4.61 -26.06
C ALA A 70 -0.86 -5.89 -26.33
N GLU A 71 -0.37 -7.04 -25.88
CA GLU A 71 -0.95 -8.38 -26.07
C GLU A 71 -1.45 -8.98 -24.75
N ALA A 72 -1.21 -8.25 -23.66
CA ALA A 72 -1.61 -8.64 -22.36
C ALA A 72 -3.16 -8.71 -22.35
N PRO A 73 -3.76 -9.84 -21.95
CA PRO A 73 -5.21 -9.93 -21.84
C PRO A 73 -5.74 -8.78 -20.99
N ASP A 74 -6.96 -8.30 -21.28
CA ASP A 74 -7.66 -7.30 -20.45
C ASP A 74 -7.72 -7.74 -18.96
N GLU A 75 -7.57 -9.04 -18.71
CA GLU A 75 -7.36 -9.68 -17.42
C GLU A 75 -5.97 -10.35 -17.30
N ILE A 76 -4.88 -9.58 -17.41
CA ILE A 76 -3.61 -9.96 -16.76
C ILE A 76 -3.79 -9.92 -15.25
N THR A 77 -4.40 -10.98 -14.76
CA THR A 77 -4.37 -11.35 -13.37
C THR A 77 -2.92 -11.74 -13.04
N HIS A 78 -2.22 -10.85 -12.33
CA HIS A 78 -1.27 -11.36 -11.35
C HIS A 78 -1.98 -12.46 -10.55
N PRO A 79 -1.34 -13.56 -10.16
CA PRO A 79 -1.70 -14.25 -8.94
C PRO A 79 -1.28 -13.33 -7.78
N LYS A 80 -1.89 -12.14 -7.72
CA LYS A 80 -2.27 -11.53 -6.47
C LYS A 80 -3.04 -12.62 -5.73
N PRO A 81 -2.78 -12.86 -4.43
CA PRO A 81 -3.59 -13.81 -3.67
C PRO A 81 -5.07 -13.51 -3.97
N THR A 82 -5.74 -14.41 -4.69
CA THR A 82 -7.20 -14.34 -4.83
C THR A 82 -7.76 -14.88 -3.52
N LEU A 83 -7.61 -14.05 -2.48
CA LEU A 83 -8.56 -14.09 -1.38
C LEU A 83 -9.93 -13.80 -2.00
N PRO A 84 -11.00 -14.50 -1.57
CA PRO A 84 -12.36 -14.05 -1.91
C PRO A 84 -12.44 -12.58 -1.50
N GLU A 85 -12.99 -11.71 -2.35
CA GLU A 85 -13.11 -10.26 -2.11
C GLU A 85 -13.29 -9.94 -0.63
N ALA A 86 -12.17 -9.72 0.05
CA ALA A 86 -12.14 -9.19 1.38
C ALA A 86 -12.25 -7.67 1.26
N ARG A 87 -13.19 -7.19 0.45
CA ARG A 87 -13.56 -5.78 0.46
C ARG A 87 -14.31 -5.44 1.72
N VAL A 88 -14.92 -6.44 2.37
CA VAL A 88 -15.51 -6.30 3.68
C VAL A 88 -15.14 -7.48 4.59
N ILE A 89 -14.25 -7.25 5.56
CA ILE A 89 -13.94 -8.20 6.66
C ILE A 89 -14.51 -7.62 7.94
N ASP A 90 -15.18 -8.43 8.77
CA ASP A 90 -15.74 -7.98 10.05
C ASP A 90 -16.58 -6.69 9.95
N ASN A 91 -17.27 -6.55 8.81
CA ASN A 91 -18.11 -5.41 8.48
C ASN A 91 -17.33 -4.08 8.28
N ILE A 92 -16.03 -4.18 8.02
CA ILE A 92 -15.11 -3.08 7.69
C ILE A 92 -14.85 -3.08 6.20
N ASP A 93 -15.18 -2.00 5.51
CA ASP A 93 -14.89 -1.85 4.08
C ASP A 93 -13.44 -1.38 3.86
N PHE A 94 -12.59 -2.26 3.34
CA PHE A 94 -11.17 -1.96 3.07
C PHE A 94 -10.95 -1.19 1.77
N GLY A 95 -11.97 -1.10 0.90
CA GLY A 95 -11.91 -0.33 -0.35
C GLY A 95 -11.20 -1.07 -1.49
N ASP A 96 -10.33 -0.38 -2.23
CA ASP A 96 -9.55 -0.88 -3.38
C ASP A 96 -8.04 -0.63 -3.21
N ASP A 97 -7.25 -0.90 -4.26
CA ASP A 97 -5.80 -0.68 -4.27
C ASP A 97 -5.43 0.45 -5.27
N SER A 98 -6.22 1.53 -5.30
CA SER A 98 -6.05 2.61 -6.28
C SER A 98 -4.98 3.65 -5.91
N SER A 99 -4.35 3.55 -4.73
CA SER A 99 -3.30 4.48 -4.30
C SER A 99 -1.96 4.16 -4.98
N SER A 100 -1.04 5.13 -5.02
CA SER A 100 0.33 4.91 -5.52
C SER A 100 1.21 4.07 -4.59
N TRP A 101 0.74 3.84 -3.37
CA TRP A 101 1.43 3.10 -2.30
C TRP A 101 0.73 1.78 -1.99
N ALA A 102 -0.34 1.45 -2.71
CA ALA A 102 -1.05 0.19 -2.51
C ALA A 102 -0.18 -1.01 -2.90
N ASN A 103 -0.24 -2.09 -2.11
CA ASN A 103 0.55 -3.32 -2.31
C ASN A 103 2.07 -3.11 -2.08
N ASP A 104 2.46 -2.21 -1.19
CA ASP A 104 3.86 -1.99 -0.79
C ASP A 104 4.25 -2.72 0.51
N GLY A 105 3.28 -3.38 1.15
CA GLY A 105 3.45 -4.17 2.36
C GLY A 105 3.19 -3.41 3.67
N GLU A 106 2.86 -2.12 3.60
CA GLU A 106 2.39 -1.31 4.72
C GLU A 106 0.89 -1.02 4.56
N CYS A 107 0.19 -0.68 5.64
CA CYS A 107 -1.19 -0.18 5.55
C CYS A 107 -1.18 1.35 5.50
N ASP A 108 -1.58 1.93 4.37
CA ASP A 108 -1.69 3.39 4.19
C ASP A 108 -3.00 3.99 4.69
N ASP A 109 -3.97 3.14 5.01
CA ASP A 109 -5.30 3.58 5.37
C ASP A 109 -5.33 4.13 6.80
N ARG A 110 -5.34 5.45 6.89
CA ARG A 110 -5.46 6.23 8.14
C ARG A 110 -6.63 5.81 9.05
N ARG A 111 -7.63 5.04 8.60
CA ARG A 111 -8.65 4.49 9.50
C ARG A 111 -8.08 3.44 10.47
N PHE A 112 -6.94 2.86 10.17
CA PHE A 112 -6.29 1.79 10.94
C PHE A 112 -5.10 2.29 11.75
N PHE A 113 -4.72 1.55 12.79
CA PHE A 113 -3.53 1.84 13.58
C PHE A 113 -2.85 0.55 14.03
N GLY A 114 -1.55 0.59 14.26
CA GLY A 114 -0.74 -0.56 14.68
C GLY A 114 0.64 -0.56 14.06
N PRO A 115 1.48 -1.58 14.36
CA PRO A 115 2.83 -1.70 13.82
C PRO A 115 2.91 -1.88 12.30
N GLY A 116 1.84 -2.35 11.64
CA GLY A 116 1.82 -2.50 10.18
C GLY A 116 1.47 -1.23 9.39
N MET A 117 1.34 -0.08 10.05
CA MET A 117 0.97 1.17 9.36
C MET A 117 2.16 1.80 8.64
N ALA A 118 1.87 2.46 7.52
CA ALA A 118 2.83 3.30 6.83
C ALA A 118 3.30 4.49 7.69
N THR A 119 4.48 5.01 7.35
CA THR A 119 5.11 6.14 8.04
C THR A 119 4.32 7.45 7.91
N LEU A 120 3.69 7.67 6.76
CA LEU A 120 2.98 8.89 6.40
C LEU A 120 1.54 8.56 6.03
N LEU A 121 0.59 9.00 6.85
CA LEU A 121 -0.82 8.68 6.68
C LEU A 121 -1.61 9.92 6.29
N THR A 122 -2.38 9.82 5.21
CA THR A 122 -3.20 10.92 4.69
C THR A 122 -4.64 10.47 4.44
N TYR A 123 -5.56 11.42 4.35
CA TYR A 123 -6.93 11.11 3.93
C TYR A 123 -7.03 10.64 2.47
N ASP A 124 -6.04 10.95 1.63
CA ASP A 124 -6.06 10.58 0.21
C ASP A 124 -5.86 9.09 -0.01
N HIS A 125 -5.30 8.35 0.96
CA HIS A 125 -5.07 6.90 0.88
C HIS A 125 -6.16 6.07 1.59
N VAL A 126 -7.15 6.71 2.21
CA VAL A 126 -8.25 6.00 2.90
C VAL A 126 -9.02 5.12 1.90
N GLY A 127 -9.07 3.82 2.18
CA GLY A 127 -9.76 2.81 1.36
C GLY A 127 -9.12 2.56 0.00
N LYS A 128 -7.82 2.88 -0.15
CA LYS A 128 -7.10 2.74 -1.42
C LYS A 128 -5.87 1.84 -1.34
N ASP A 129 -5.74 1.13 -0.23
CA ASP A 129 -4.70 0.14 0.02
C ASP A 129 -5.33 -1.08 0.71
N ALA A 130 -6.34 -1.64 0.05
CA ALA A 130 -7.19 -2.66 0.64
C ALA A 130 -6.44 -3.96 0.95
N THR A 131 -5.48 -4.33 0.10
CA THR A 131 -4.80 -5.62 0.18
C THR A 131 -3.90 -5.71 1.39
N ASP A 132 -3.05 -4.70 1.59
CA ASP A 132 -2.10 -4.71 2.70
C ASP A 132 -2.82 -4.45 4.02
N CYS A 133 -3.72 -3.46 4.06
CA CYS A 133 -4.53 -3.22 5.25
C CYS A 133 -5.38 -4.43 5.66
N ALA A 134 -5.98 -5.16 4.72
CA ALA A 134 -6.76 -6.36 5.04
C ALA A 134 -5.86 -7.51 5.54
N ALA A 135 -4.70 -7.72 4.90
CA ALA A 135 -3.75 -8.74 5.31
C ALA A 135 -3.21 -8.45 6.72
N LEU A 136 -2.81 -7.21 6.98
CA LEU A 136 -2.29 -6.75 8.27
C LEU A 136 -3.38 -6.72 9.36
N TYR A 137 -4.65 -6.48 8.99
CA TYR A 137 -5.77 -6.60 9.91
C TYR A 137 -5.98 -8.06 10.34
N LEU A 138 -5.94 -8.99 9.38
CA LEU A 138 -6.08 -10.42 9.65
C LEU A 138 -4.90 -11.01 10.42
N SER A 139 -3.68 -10.46 10.25
CA SER A 139 -2.50 -10.84 11.04
C SER A 139 -2.50 -10.23 12.45
N GLY A 140 -3.36 -9.22 12.68
CA GLY A 140 -3.44 -8.49 13.95
C GLY A 140 -2.40 -7.39 14.10
N GLU A 141 -1.69 -7.06 13.03
CA GLU A 141 -0.69 -5.98 12.99
C GLU A 141 -1.31 -4.60 12.83
N VAL A 142 -2.55 -4.50 12.33
CA VAL A 142 -3.34 -3.27 12.38
C VAL A 142 -4.74 -3.53 12.92
N ARG A 143 -5.34 -2.49 13.52
CA ARG A 143 -6.71 -2.49 14.06
C ARG A 143 -7.45 -1.27 13.54
N LEU A 144 -8.75 -1.42 13.28
CA LEU A 144 -9.60 -0.28 12.94
C LEU A 144 -9.73 0.65 14.16
N TRP A 145 -9.44 1.94 13.96
CA TRP A 145 -9.60 2.94 14.99
C TRP A 145 -11.09 3.25 15.21
N ASN A 146 -11.51 3.27 16.48
CA ASN A 146 -12.90 3.55 16.85
C ASN A 146 -12.97 4.81 17.73
N ALA A 147 -13.54 5.88 17.18
CA ALA A 147 -13.60 7.17 17.86
C ALA A 147 -14.32 7.12 19.22
N ASN A 148 -15.36 6.30 19.38
CA ASN A 148 -16.10 6.21 20.64
C ASN A 148 -15.29 5.49 21.72
N GLN A 149 -14.63 4.38 21.34
CA GLN A 149 -13.78 3.64 22.26
C GLN A 149 -12.54 4.46 22.63
N ALA A 150 -11.87 5.05 21.64
CA ALA A 150 -10.72 5.94 21.84
C ALA A 150 -11.07 7.11 22.77
N ARG A 151 -12.22 7.77 22.56
CA ARG A 151 -12.71 8.83 23.45
C ARG A 151 -12.91 8.35 24.88
N SER A 152 -13.44 7.14 25.07
CA SER A 152 -13.69 6.60 26.40
C SER A 152 -12.41 6.18 27.13
N ALA A 153 -11.39 5.75 26.39
CA ALA A 153 -10.15 5.20 26.92
C ALA A 153 -9.04 6.26 27.10
N THR A 154 -9.03 7.31 26.27
CA THR A 154 -7.99 8.35 26.31
C THR A 154 -8.04 9.15 27.60
N GLN A 155 -6.95 9.10 28.37
CA GLN A 155 -6.77 9.89 29.59
C GLN A 155 -5.74 10.99 29.35
N CYS A 156 -6.18 12.17 28.87
CA CYS A 156 -5.28 13.27 28.47
C CYS A 156 -4.28 13.68 29.57
N SER A 157 -4.69 13.64 30.84
CA SER A 157 -3.81 13.98 31.97
C SER A 157 -2.66 12.99 32.20
N ALA A 158 -2.76 11.77 31.67
CA ALA A 158 -1.75 10.72 31.81
C ALA A 158 -0.78 10.64 30.61
N ILE A 159 -1.04 11.40 29.54
CA ILE A 159 -0.24 11.34 28.32
C ILE A 159 0.97 12.26 28.42
N ASP A 160 2.13 11.72 28.07
CA ASP A 160 3.29 12.53 27.73
C ASP A 160 3.17 13.01 26.28
N PHE A 161 2.87 14.30 26.13
CA PHE A 161 2.74 14.97 24.84
C PHE A 161 4.09 15.41 24.26
N GLY A 162 5.20 15.27 25.00
CA GLY A 162 6.52 15.74 24.59
C GLY A 162 6.67 17.26 24.71
N ASP A 163 7.25 17.89 23.69
CA ASP A 163 7.54 19.33 23.62
C ASP A 163 7.03 20.00 22.33
N ASP A 164 7.39 21.27 22.10
CA ASP A 164 7.03 22.05 20.91
C ASP A 164 8.25 22.25 19.99
N SER A 165 9.09 21.23 19.82
CA SER A 165 10.32 21.34 18.99
C SER A 165 10.09 21.11 17.49
N GLY A 166 8.92 20.59 17.11
CA GLY A 166 8.58 20.27 15.73
C GLY A 166 8.36 21.50 14.85
N PRO A 167 8.62 21.39 13.53
CA PRO A 167 8.40 22.48 12.58
C PRO A 167 6.92 22.86 12.44
N TYR A 168 6.01 21.95 12.79
CA TYR A 168 4.57 22.16 12.74
C TYR A 168 3.98 22.51 14.11
N SER A 169 4.78 22.59 15.16
CA SER A 169 4.28 22.94 16.50
C SER A 169 3.58 24.30 16.56
N ARG A 170 2.56 24.43 17.43
CA ARG A 170 1.85 25.69 17.72
C ARG A 170 1.09 26.28 16.51
N ASN A 171 0.58 25.42 15.64
CA ASN A 171 -0.23 25.77 14.47
C ASN A 171 -1.75 25.63 14.71
N GLN A 172 -2.16 25.28 15.93
CA GLN A 172 -3.54 25.06 16.42
C GLN A 172 -4.21 23.77 15.97
N VAL A 173 -3.47 22.83 15.38
CA VAL A 173 -3.90 21.45 15.15
C VAL A 173 -2.89 20.52 15.81
N CYS A 174 -3.29 19.28 16.08
CA CYS A 174 -2.39 18.28 16.64
C CYS A 174 -1.70 17.52 15.52
N ASP A 175 -0.39 17.69 15.38
CA ASP A 175 0.43 17.00 14.35
C ASP A 175 0.97 15.63 14.83
N ASP A 176 0.86 15.32 16.12
CA ASP A 176 1.35 14.06 16.68
C ASP A 176 0.55 12.86 16.16
N ALA A 177 1.21 12.01 15.37
CA ALA A 177 0.63 10.84 14.72
C ALA A 177 0.05 9.79 15.69
N ARG A 178 0.32 9.87 17.00
CA ARG A 178 -0.35 9.01 18.00
C ARG A 178 -1.82 9.34 18.16
N PHE A 179 -2.29 10.47 17.65
CA PHE A 179 -3.63 10.98 17.86
C PHE A 179 -4.47 10.97 16.57
N GLU A 180 -5.78 10.85 16.73
CA GLU A 180 -6.76 10.98 15.66
C GLU A 180 -7.98 11.77 16.14
N GLY A 181 -8.67 12.43 15.21
CA GLY A 181 -9.92 13.13 15.45
C GLY A 181 -9.99 14.47 14.72
N VAL A 182 -11.05 15.22 14.98
CA VAL A 182 -11.33 16.51 14.30
C VAL A 182 -10.30 17.60 14.61
N GLY A 183 -9.47 17.42 15.63
CA GLY A 183 -8.35 18.30 15.96
C GLY A 183 -6.99 17.82 15.46
N ALA A 184 -6.91 16.65 14.82
CA ALA A 184 -5.66 16.11 14.29
C ALA A 184 -5.37 16.70 12.90
N HIS A 185 -4.09 16.86 12.57
CA HIS A 185 -3.66 17.33 11.26
C HIS A 185 -4.08 16.33 10.16
N PRO A 186 -4.42 16.77 8.92
CA PRO A 186 -4.84 15.88 7.82
C PRO A 186 -3.77 14.93 7.29
N ILE A 187 -2.51 15.21 7.60
CA ILE A 187 -1.34 14.38 7.32
C ILE A 187 -0.74 14.01 8.67
N MET A 188 -0.55 12.72 8.93
CA MET A 188 0.14 12.26 10.14
C MET A 188 1.46 11.64 9.71
N ASP A 189 2.54 12.23 10.18
CA ASP A 189 3.87 11.69 10.00
C ASP A 189 4.38 11.15 11.35
N MET A 190 4.87 9.92 11.38
CA MET A 190 5.45 9.36 12.61
C MET A 190 6.65 10.16 13.12
N PHE A 191 7.29 11.00 12.30
CA PHE A 191 8.35 11.90 12.74
C PHE A 191 7.85 13.07 13.59
N ASP A 192 6.54 13.37 13.61
CA ASP A 192 5.95 14.45 14.41
C ASP A 192 5.52 14.00 15.83
N ILE A 193 5.75 12.74 16.18
CA ILE A 193 5.42 12.19 17.50
C ILE A 193 6.14 12.97 18.61
N GLY A 194 5.38 13.51 19.55
CA GLY A 194 5.89 14.23 20.73
C GLY A 194 6.46 15.61 20.44
N ASN A 195 6.28 16.15 19.24
CA ASN A 195 6.91 17.40 18.80
C ASN A 195 5.93 18.59 18.73
N ASP A 196 4.65 18.36 19.05
CA ASP A 196 3.57 19.35 19.03
C ASP A 196 2.71 19.31 20.31
N ALA A 197 3.38 19.39 21.45
CA ALA A 197 2.76 19.09 22.73
C ALA A 197 1.64 20.05 23.13
N SER A 198 1.81 21.35 22.87
CA SER A 198 0.85 22.38 23.29
C SER A 198 -0.50 22.21 22.58
N ASP A 199 -0.50 21.98 21.27
CA ASP A 199 -1.73 21.87 20.49
C ASP A 199 -2.39 20.51 20.68
N CYS A 200 -1.61 19.42 20.71
CA CYS A 200 -2.14 18.10 21.01
C CYS A 200 -2.77 18.00 22.41
N ARG A 201 -2.15 18.62 23.43
CA ARG A 201 -2.75 18.70 24.77
C ARG A 201 -4.05 19.49 24.74
N ALA A 202 -4.05 20.68 24.14
CA ALA A 202 -5.23 21.52 24.05
C ALA A 202 -6.37 20.88 23.24
N ALA A 203 -6.03 20.10 22.22
CA ALA A 203 -7.00 19.34 21.42
C ALA A 203 -7.55 18.13 22.22
N CYS A 204 -6.71 17.42 22.98
CA CYS A 204 -7.13 16.29 23.81
C CYS A 204 -8.06 16.76 24.94
N ASP A 205 -7.67 17.80 25.68
CA ASP A 205 -8.47 18.37 26.78
C ASP A 205 -9.82 18.89 26.30
N ALA A 206 -9.90 19.34 25.03
CA ALA A 206 -11.12 19.77 24.38
C ALA A 206 -11.96 18.61 23.79
N GLY A 207 -11.50 17.35 23.90
CA GLY A 207 -12.17 16.18 23.32
C GLY A 207 -12.21 16.20 21.79
N ARG A 208 -11.20 16.81 21.14
CA ARG A 208 -11.08 16.93 19.69
C ARG A 208 -10.14 15.89 19.07
N VAL A 209 -9.20 15.36 19.86
CA VAL A 209 -8.33 14.24 19.48
C VAL A 209 -8.28 13.18 20.58
N PHE A 210 -8.02 11.95 20.19
CA PHE A 210 -7.90 10.78 21.07
C PHE A 210 -6.77 9.90 20.59
N LEU A 211 -6.20 9.08 21.48
CA LEU A 211 -5.14 8.16 21.10
C LEU A 211 -5.63 7.16 20.05
N ARG A 212 -4.73 6.82 19.13
CA ARG A 212 -4.93 5.73 18.18
C ARG A 212 -4.83 4.38 18.86
N ASP A 213 -3.81 4.22 19.71
CA ASP A 213 -3.63 3.05 20.56
C ASP A 213 -4.16 3.30 21.98
N TYR A 214 -5.23 2.57 22.35
CA TYR A 214 -6.00 2.78 23.57
C TYR A 214 -6.55 1.47 24.16
#